data_AF-A0A3M1CSG5-F1
#
_entry.id   AF-A0A3M1CSG5-F1
#
_cell.length_a   1.000
_cell.length_b   1.000
_cell.length_c   1.000
_cell.angle_alpha   90.00
_cell.angle_beta   90.00
_cell.angle_gamma   90.00
#
_symmetry.space_group_name_H-M   'P 1'
#
loop_
_entity.id
_entity.type
_entity.pdbx_description
1 polymer ?
#
loop_
_entity_poly.entity_id
_entity_poly.type
_entity_poly.pdbx_seq_one_letter_code
_entity_poly.pdbx_strand_id
1 'polypeptide(L)'
;TRWHTIEAKHGTFATDHPGVFSGGDVVTGPADAIDAIAAGRRAAYAIDKYIQTGEVQDFRERFESRRDNFHKLTREDIPQVEPIQRHTLPELPVEERIRSFKEVELEYDAQTAAEEALRCAECGCDLGLDCILQDYCTEYGVDQTRFVGEYNKYKVDTRHPFIKLDANKCIRCGRCVNTCSEILNVSALGFVYRGFKEIVKPAMEKALHETNCVSCGNCIDVCPTGSIVEKMPFRRRGPWLMDSHFSVCNYCAVGCNITLKVKTPDLFFVTGAPPELGPNQGELCVRGRFGYQHYLDGSRLTKPMVRKKGELVEASWEEAFDAIRAGMERIFEAHGRDSVLVSASPKLTNEELYLAGRFARAAIGTNNIVSFHHLATEADYHALDD
;
A
#
# COMPACT_ATOMS: atom_id res chain seq x y z
N THR A 1 1.14 21.62 -44.03
CA THR A 1 0.40 20.51 -44.70
C THR A 1 -0.49 21.03 -45.86
N ARG A 2 -1.09 20.13 -46.68
CA ARG A 2 -1.99 20.42 -47.86
C ARG A 2 -3.15 21.40 -47.59
N TRP A 3 -3.41 21.77 -46.33
CA TRP A 3 -4.56 22.55 -45.86
C TRP A 3 -4.22 23.80 -45.03
N HIS A 4 -2.97 24.28 -45.03
CA HIS A 4 -2.55 25.42 -44.18
C HIS A 4 -2.93 25.27 -42.69
N THR A 5 -2.95 24.04 -42.20
CA THR A 5 -3.31 23.71 -40.81
C THR A 5 -2.09 23.84 -39.92
N ILE A 6 -2.34 24.24 -38.67
CA ILE A 6 -1.39 24.36 -37.57
C ILE A 6 -0.39 23.20 -37.59
N GLU A 7 0.92 23.49 -37.70
CA GLU A 7 1.98 22.48 -37.60
C GLU A 7 2.50 22.47 -36.17
N ALA A 8 2.15 21.41 -35.42
CA ALA A 8 2.67 21.20 -34.08
C ALA A 8 3.92 20.32 -34.11
N LYS A 9 4.95 20.72 -33.37
CA LYS A 9 6.16 19.92 -33.17
C LYS A 9 5.86 18.69 -32.33
N HIS A 10 6.35 17.54 -32.79
CA HIS A 10 6.21 16.28 -32.06
C HIS A 10 6.91 16.38 -30.68
N GLY A 11 6.26 15.86 -29.64
CA GLY A 11 6.74 15.89 -28.25
C GLY A 11 6.35 17.16 -27.50
N THR A 12 6.64 18.34 -28.06
CA THR A 12 6.42 19.62 -27.39
C THR A 12 5.05 20.24 -27.64
N PHE A 13 4.32 19.79 -28.67
CA PHE A 13 3.00 20.30 -29.02
C PHE A 13 2.96 21.81 -29.34
N ALA A 14 4.11 22.47 -29.43
CA ALA A 14 4.23 23.87 -29.80
C ALA A 14 4.03 24.03 -31.30
N THR A 15 3.31 25.08 -31.69
CA THR A 15 3.04 25.36 -33.09
C THR A 15 4.13 26.24 -33.71
N ASP A 16 3.94 26.59 -34.98
CA ASP A 16 4.68 27.60 -35.69
C ASP A 16 4.50 29.02 -35.13
N HIS A 17 3.46 29.25 -34.32
CA HIS A 17 3.23 30.52 -33.64
C HIS A 17 3.74 30.47 -32.18
N PRO A 18 4.67 31.35 -31.78
CA PRO A 18 5.16 31.41 -30.40
C PRO A 18 4.02 31.56 -29.39
N GLY A 19 4.07 30.79 -28.30
CA GLY A 19 3.05 30.79 -27.25
C GLY A 19 1.73 30.09 -27.61
N VAL A 20 1.62 29.50 -28.81
CA VAL A 20 0.46 28.69 -29.21
C VAL A 20 0.87 27.21 -29.21
N PHE A 21 0.02 26.39 -28.60
CA PHE A 21 0.20 24.95 -28.49
C PHE A 21 -1.05 24.27 -29.04
N SER A 22 -0.90 23.06 -29.56
CA SER A 22 -1.98 22.30 -30.17
C SER A 22 -1.92 20.85 -29.71
N GLY A 23 -3.05 20.17 -29.56
CA GLY A 23 -3.10 18.78 -29.11
C GLY A 23 -4.33 18.05 -29.63
N GLY A 24 -4.40 16.74 -29.41
CA GLY A 24 -5.47 15.88 -29.93
C GLY A 24 -5.34 15.61 -31.42
N ASP A 25 -6.47 15.36 -32.09
CA ASP A 25 -6.53 14.87 -33.48
C ASP A 25 -5.76 15.73 -34.50
N VAL A 26 -5.65 17.03 -34.24
CA VAL A 26 -4.93 17.96 -35.12
C VAL A 26 -3.41 17.74 -35.10
N VAL A 27 -2.89 17.04 -34.08
CA VAL A 27 -1.46 16.73 -33.92
C VAL A 27 -1.17 15.24 -34.08
N THR A 28 -1.95 14.38 -33.41
CA THR A 28 -1.70 12.93 -33.37
C THR A 28 -2.55 12.15 -34.38
N GLY A 29 -3.54 12.78 -35.01
CA GLY A 29 -4.62 12.08 -35.70
C GLY A 29 -5.64 11.49 -34.73
N PRO A 30 -6.76 10.93 -35.24
CA PRO A 30 -7.77 10.30 -34.42
C PRO A 30 -7.17 9.14 -33.62
N ALA A 31 -7.27 9.23 -32.30
CA ALA A 31 -6.75 8.25 -31.36
C ALA A 31 -7.82 7.88 -30.32
N ASP A 32 -7.52 6.91 -29.46
CA ASP A 32 -8.43 6.58 -28.37
C ASP A 32 -8.43 7.68 -27.27
N ALA A 33 -9.37 7.59 -26.34
CA ALA A 33 -9.50 8.57 -25.27
C ALA A 33 -8.26 8.65 -24.36
N ILE A 34 -7.51 7.55 -24.21
CA ILE A 34 -6.31 7.50 -23.36
C ILE A 34 -5.20 8.31 -24.03
N ASP A 35 -4.97 8.09 -25.33
CA ASP A 35 -4.00 8.83 -26.12
C ASP A 35 -4.32 10.33 -26.18
N ALA A 36 -5.60 10.68 -26.30
CA ALA A 36 -6.05 12.07 -26.27
C ALA A 36 -5.75 12.74 -24.92
N ILE A 37 -6.05 12.07 -23.80
CA ILE A 37 -5.72 12.56 -22.45
C ILE A 37 -4.20 12.69 -22.26
N ALA A 38 -3.42 11.71 -22.74
CA ALA A 38 -1.97 11.73 -22.68
C ALA A 38 -1.38 12.89 -23.51
N ALA A 39 -1.91 13.17 -24.70
CA ALA A 39 -1.54 14.33 -25.52
C ALA A 39 -1.84 15.64 -24.78
N GLY A 40 -3.01 15.76 -24.16
CA GLY A 40 -3.37 16.92 -23.33
C GLY A 40 -2.39 17.16 -22.18
N ARG A 41 -1.98 16.09 -21.47
CA ARG A 41 -0.99 16.18 -20.40
C ARG A 41 0.38 16.64 -20.89
N ARG A 42 0.85 16.13 -22.02
CA ARG A 42 2.14 16.52 -22.62
C ARG A 42 2.12 17.98 -23.08
N ALA A 43 1.04 18.42 -23.72
CA ALA A 43 0.85 19.81 -24.11
C ALA A 43 0.83 20.75 -22.89
N ALA A 44 0.11 20.38 -21.83
CA ALA A 44 0.06 21.14 -20.59
C ALA A 44 1.45 21.32 -19.94
N TYR A 45 2.29 20.28 -19.96
CA TYR A 45 3.67 20.36 -19.48
C TYR A 45 4.51 21.36 -20.30
N ALA A 46 4.42 21.29 -21.64
CA ALA A 46 5.17 22.19 -22.52
C ALA A 46 4.71 23.64 -22.35
N ILE A 47 3.41 23.89 -22.16
CA ILE A 47 2.84 25.21 -21.83
C ILE A 47 3.40 25.72 -20.51
N ASP A 48 3.38 24.89 -19.45
CA ASP A 48 3.89 25.26 -18.13
C ASP A 48 5.37 25.66 -18.19
N LYS A 49 6.20 24.87 -18.89
CA LYS A 49 7.62 25.18 -19.10
C LYS A 49 7.86 26.46 -19.88
N TYR A 50 7.08 26.68 -20.93
CA TYR A 50 7.16 27.90 -21.71
C TYR A 50 6.78 29.14 -20.89
N ILE A 51 5.74 29.05 -20.06
CA ILE A 51 5.33 30.15 -19.17
C ILE A 51 6.42 30.44 -18.11
N GLN A 52 7.01 29.41 -17.51
CA GLN A 52 8.00 29.58 -16.44
C GLN A 52 9.37 30.05 -16.94
N THR A 53 9.81 29.56 -18.10
CA THR A 53 11.19 29.72 -18.56
C THR A 53 11.34 30.50 -19.86
N GLY A 54 10.25 30.73 -20.59
CA GLY A 54 10.27 31.26 -21.96
C GLY A 54 10.69 30.25 -23.02
N GLU A 55 11.07 29.03 -22.62
CA GLU A 55 11.51 27.96 -23.50
C GLU A 55 10.51 26.81 -23.54
N VAL A 56 10.26 26.29 -24.73
CA VAL A 56 9.47 25.09 -24.92
C VAL A 56 10.34 23.87 -24.65
N GLN A 57 9.92 23.03 -23.69
CA GLN A 57 10.61 21.79 -23.36
C GLN A 57 9.70 20.58 -23.62
N ASP A 58 10.31 19.48 -24.06
CA ASP A 58 9.60 18.24 -24.31
C ASP A 58 9.21 17.55 -23.00
N PHE A 59 8.08 16.86 -23.02
CA PHE A 59 7.65 16.05 -21.89
C PHE A 59 8.59 14.85 -21.73
N ARG A 60 9.39 14.87 -20.68
CA ARG A 60 10.25 13.74 -20.35
C ARG A 60 9.43 12.64 -19.70
N GLU A 61 9.21 11.56 -20.44
CA GLU A 61 8.58 10.37 -19.90
C GLU A 61 9.45 9.77 -18.80
N ARG A 62 8.78 9.29 -17.74
CA ARG A 62 9.47 8.58 -16.67
C ARG A 62 9.98 7.25 -17.23
N PHE A 63 11.24 6.92 -16.94
CA PHE A 63 11.88 5.69 -17.38
C PHE A 63 11.02 4.49 -17.03
N GLU A 64 10.79 3.58 -17.96
CA GLU A 64 10.05 2.35 -17.70
C GLU A 64 10.89 1.15 -18.15
N SER A 65 11.25 0.28 -17.19
CA SER A 65 11.94 -0.97 -17.51
C SER A 65 10.92 -1.99 -18.03
N ARG A 66 10.99 -2.33 -19.32
CA ARG A 66 10.08 -3.27 -19.96
C ARG A 66 10.81 -4.57 -20.26
N ARG A 67 10.19 -5.71 -19.92
CA ARG A 67 10.71 -7.03 -20.33
C ARG A 67 10.73 -7.18 -21.85
N ASP A 68 9.75 -6.58 -22.53
CA ASP A 68 9.65 -6.54 -24.00
C ASP A 68 10.87 -5.92 -24.70
N ASN A 69 11.66 -5.11 -23.99
CA ASN A 69 12.90 -4.56 -24.54
C ASN A 69 14.01 -5.62 -24.68
N PHE A 70 13.92 -6.76 -23.98
CA PHE A 70 14.88 -7.87 -24.07
C PHE A 70 14.37 -8.98 -24.99
N HIS A 71 13.12 -9.38 -24.81
CA HIS A 71 12.41 -10.30 -25.70
C HIS A 71 10.91 -10.04 -25.59
N LYS A 72 10.18 -10.30 -26.68
CA LYS A 72 8.73 -10.14 -26.69
C LYS A 72 8.10 -11.13 -25.70
N LEU A 73 7.36 -10.62 -24.72
CA LEU A 73 6.69 -11.44 -23.72
C LEU A 73 5.72 -12.43 -24.38
N THR A 74 5.80 -13.67 -23.94
CA THR A 74 4.93 -14.77 -24.38
C THR A 74 4.20 -15.39 -23.19
N ARG A 75 3.24 -16.28 -23.47
CA ARG A 75 2.52 -17.03 -22.42
C ARG A 75 3.44 -17.83 -21.50
N GLU A 76 4.59 -18.27 -22.02
CA GLU A 76 5.60 -19.04 -21.29
C GLU A 76 6.32 -18.22 -20.23
N ASP A 77 6.26 -16.88 -20.31
CA ASP A 77 6.91 -16.01 -19.33
C ASP A 77 6.17 -15.92 -18.00
N ILE A 78 4.85 -16.21 -18.01
CA ILE A 78 3.95 -16.10 -16.86
C ILE A 78 3.19 -17.42 -16.67
N PRO A 79 3.86 -18.59 -16.53
CA PRO A 79 3.22 -19.90 -16.50
C PRO A 79 2.16 -20.02 -15.40
N GLN A 80 2.36 -19.32 -14.28
CA GLN A 80 1.50 -19.33 -13.09
C GLN A 80 0.12 -18.65 -13.23
N VAL A 81 -0.12 -17.86 -14.28
CA VAL A 81 -1.40 -17.18 -14.48
C VAL A 81 -2.25 -17.99 -15.46
N GLU A 82 -3.35 -18.56 -14.99
CA GLU A 82 -4.27 -19.28 -15.85
C GLU A 82 -4.99 -18.38 -16.85
N PRO A 83 -5.23 -18.82 -18.11
CA PRO A 83 -6.01 -18.06 -19.07
C PRO A 83 -7.46 -17.91 -18.59
N ILE A 84 -7.94 -16.67 -18.56
CA ILE A 84 -9.34 -16.37 -18.25
C ILE A 84 -10.02 -15.86 -19.52
N GLN A 85 -11.11 -16.51 -19.89
CA GLN A 85 -11.92 -16.11 -21.05
C GLN A 85 -12.47 -14.70 -20.85
N ARG A 86 -12.45 -13.90 -21.92
CA ARG A 86 -13.07 -12.58 -21.93
C ARG A 86 -14.58 -12.73 -21.96
N HIS A 87 -15.27 -12.07 -21.04
CA HIS A 87 -16.71 -11.88 -21.11
C HIS A 87 -17.03 -10.93 -22.26
N THR A 88 -18.07 -11.26 -23.01
CA THR A 88 -18.62 -10.40 -24.05
C THR A 88 -19.65 -9.47 -23.43
N LEU A 89 -19.60 -8.18 -23.77
CA LEU A 89 -20.65 -7.25 -23.38
C LEU A 89 -21.99 -7.75 -23.92
N PRO A 90 -23.04 -7.82 -23.10
CA PRO A 90 -24.35 -8.14 -23.60
C PRO A 90 -24.79 -7.03 -24.55
N GLU A 91 -25.28 -7.42 -25.72
CA GLU A 91 -25.76 -6.47 -26.71
C GLU A 91 -27.28 -6.57 -26.85
N LEU A 92 -27.93 -5.46 -27.18
CA LEU A 92 -29.37 -5.41 -27.46
C LEU A 92 -29.73 -6.43 -28.58
N PRO A 93 -30.91 -7.06 -28.63
CA PRO A 93 -31.26 -7.91 -29.77
C PRO A 93 -31.31 -7.13 -31.09
N VAL A 94 -30.93 -7.75 -32.20
CA VAL A 94 -30.79 -7.09 -33.52
C VAL A 94 -32.11 -6.44 -33.96
N GLU A 95 -33.24 -7.07 -33.65
CA GLU A 95 -34.58 -6.59 -33.99
C GLU A 95 -34.91 -5.25 -33.32
N GLU A 96 -34.37 -5.01 -32.12
CA GLU A 96 -34.54 -3.77 -31.37
C GLU A 96 -33.49 -2.71 -31.76
N ARG A 97 -32.28 -3.12 -32.15
CA ARG A 97 -31.23 -2.20 -32.63
C ARG A 97 -31.67 -1.44 -33.87
N ILE A 98 -32.39 -2.09 -34.78
CA ILE A 98 -32.83 -1.47 -36.05
C ILE A 98 -33.94 -0.44 -35.82
N ARG A 99 -34.70 -0.57 -34.72
CA ARG A 99 -35.91 0.22 -34.46
C ARG A 99 -35.74 1.27 -33.38
N SER A 100 -34.59 1.33 -32.72
CA SER A 100 -34.34 2.23 -31.61
C SER A 100 -32.96 2.87 -31.68
N PHE A 101 -32.85 4.09 -31.15
CA PHE A 101 -31.56 4.76 -30.91
C PHE A 101 -31.03 4.47 -29.51
N LYS A 102 -31.42 3.35 -28.90
CA LYS A 102 -30.93 2.93 -27.58
C LYS A 102 -29.50 2.44 -27.70
N GLU A 103 -28.78 2.50 -26.58
CA GLU A 103 -27.42 1.97 -26.49
C GLU A 103 -27.41 0.47 -26.85
N VAL A 104 -26.50 0.09 -27.76
CA VAL A 104 -26.42 -1.26 -28.31
C VAL A 104 -25.58 -2.17 -27.42
N GLU A 105 -24.48 -1.66 -26.90
CA GLU A 105 -23.61 -2.35 -25.93
C GLU A 105 -24.12 -2.01 -24.53
N LEU A 106 -24.60 -3.02 -23.80
CA LEU A 106 -25.10 -2.83 -22.44
C LEU A 106 -23.96 -2.95 -21.43
N GLU A 107 -24.22 -2.54 -20.18
CA GLU A 107 -23.26 -2.68 -19.08
C GLU A 107 -23.09 -4.14 -18.63
N TYR A 108 -21.92 -4.45 -18.08
CA TYR A 108 -21.75 -5.68 -17.32
C TYR A 108 -22.58 -5.63 -16.04
N ASP A 109 -23.11 -6.78 -15.62
CA ASP A 109 -23.56 -6.92 -14.24
C ASP A 109 -22.37 -6.82 -13.27
N ALA A 110 -22.65 -6.53 -12.00
CA ALA A 110 -21.62 -6.29 -10.99
C ALA A 110 -20.65 -7.48 -10.80
N GLN A 111 -21.11 -8.72 -10.99
CA GLN A 111 -20.27 -9.90 -10.86
C GLN A 111 -19.34 -10.02 -12.06
N THR A 112 -19.87 -9.94 -13.27
CA THR A 112 -19.06 -9.98 -14.50
C THR A 112 -18.03 -8.85 -14.54
N ALA A 113 -18.41 -7.63 -14.11
CA ALA A 113 -17.50 -6.50 -14.02
C ALA A 113 -16.32 -6.79 -13.06
N ALA A 114 -16.60 -7.41 -11.91
CA ALA A 114 -15.57 -7.79 -10.95
C ALA A 114 -14.66 -8.90 -11.50
N GLU A 115 -15.22 -9.90 -12.18
CA GLU A 115 -14.47 -10.97 -12.84
C GLU A 115 -13.53 -10.42 -13.92
N GLU A 116 -14.02 -9.52 -14.78
CA GLU A 116 -13.22 -8.83 -15.80
C GLU A 116 -12.10 -7.98 -15.19
N ALA A 117 -12.38 -7.23 -14.12
CA ALA A 117 -11.35 -6.44 -13.41
C ALA A 117 -10.21 -7.31 -12.83
N LEU A 118 -10.53 -8.56 -12.49
CA LEU A 118 -9.57 -9.56 -11.97
C LEU A 118 -8.72 -10.24 -13.06
N ARG A 119 -8.98 -9.99 -14.36
CA ARG A 119 -8.24 -10.63 -15.47
C ARG A 119 -6.83 -10.11 -15.72
N CYS A 120 -6.51 -8.87 -15.35
CA CYS A 120 -5.13 -8.35 -15.48
C CYS A 120 -4.10 -9.24 -14.72
N ALA A 121 -3.04 -9.66 -15.41
CA ALA A 121 -2.16 -10.72 -14.92
C ALA A 121 -1.20 -10.25 -13.82
N GLU A 122 -0.41 -9.20 -14.09
CA GLU A 122 0.52 -8.61 -13.12
C GLU A 122 0.86 -7.16 -13.50
N CYS A 123 0.92 -6.27 -12.50
CA CYS A 123 1.75 -5.07 -12.61
C CYS A 123 3.17 -5.47 -12.19
N GLY A 124 4.14 -5.37 -13.09
CA GLY A 124 5.49 -5.92 -12.89
C GLY A 124 6.27 -5.34 -11.70
N CYS A 125 5.87 -4.19 -11.14
CA CYS A 125 6.58 -3.50 -10.06
C CYS A 125 5.61 -2.98 -8.98
N ASP A 126 5.80 -3.41 -7.72
CA ASP A 126 4.98 -2.97 -6.58
C ASP A 126 5.38 -1.60 -6.02
N LEU A 127 6.60 -1.10 -6.31
CA LEU A 127 7.03 0.24 -5.90
C LEU A 127 6.45 1.32 -6.81
N GLY A 128 6.36 1.04 -8.11
CA GLY A 128 5.65 1.87 -9.10
C GLY A 128 6.08 3.34 -9.10
N LEU A 129 5.47 4.16 -8.24
CA LEU A 129 5.74 5.59 -8.09
C LEU A 129 6.95 5.92 -7.20
N ASP A 130 7.38 5.03 -6.31
CA ASP A 130 8.41 5.30 -5.30
C ASP A 130 9.78 4.66 -5.62
N CYS A 131 10.03 4.27 -6.88
CA CYS A 131 11.26 3.59 -7.28
C CYS A 131 12.41 4.57 -7.55
N ILE A 132 13.35 4.65 -6.61
CA ILE A 132 14.55 5.53 -6.70
C ILE A 132 15.39 5.23 -7.95
N LEU A 133 15.55 3.95 -8.31
CA LEU A 133 16.29 3.58 -9.53
C LEU A 133 15.62 4.13 -10.78
N GLN A 134 14.29 4.09 -10.83
CA GLN A 134 13.52 4.60 -11.96
C GLN A 134 13.69 6.11 -12.10
N ASP A 135 13.73 6.84 -10.98
CA ASP A 135 13.92 8.27 -10.96
C ASP A 135 15.32 8.65 -11.46
N TYR A 136 16.37 7.96 -11.01
CA TYR A 136 17.72 8.18 -11.53
C TYR A 136 17.87 7.80 -13.00
N CYS A 137 17.28 6.69 -13.45
CA CYS A 137 17.27 6.34 -14.87
C CYS A 137 16.57 7.42 -15.71
N THR A 138 15.48 7.98 -15.17
CA THR A 138 14.78 9.11 -15.79
C THR A 138 15.69 10.32 -15.85
N GLU A 139 16.30 10.73 -14.73
CA GLU A 139 17.17 11.90 -14.62
C GLU A 139 18.36 11.85 -15.58
N TYR A 140 19.06 10.71 -15.61
CA TYR A 140 20.25 10.52 -16.44
C TYR A 140 19.95 10.11 -17.89
N GLY A 141 18.68 9.89 -18.25
CA GLY A 141 18.28 9.59 -19.63
C GLY A 141 18.78 8.23 -20.09
N VAL A 142 18.65 7.23 -19.22
CA VAL A 142 19.10 5.87 -19.49
C VAL A 142 18.24 5.23 -20.57
N ASP A 143 18.90 4.64 -21.56
CA ASP A 143 18.29 3.81 -22.58
C ASP A 143 18.59 2.33 -22.31
N GLN A 144 17.54 1.55 -22.03
CA GLN A 144 17.64 0.11 -21.74
C GLN A 144 18.11 -0.70 -22.97
N THR A 145 17.87 -0.21 -24.19
CA THR A 145 18.17 -0.95 -25.43
C THR A 145 19.64 -0.87 -25.85
N ARG A 146 20.38 0.11 -25.32
CA ARG A 146 21.80 0.32 -25.65
C ARG A 146 22.68 -0.88 -25.29
N PHE A 147 22.37 -1.55 -24.19
CA PHE A 147 23.08 -2.74 -23.72
C PHE A 147 22.08 -3.78 -23.21
N VAL A 148 21.47 -4.53 -24.14
CA VAL A 148 20.43 -5.52 -23.81
C VAL A 148 20.98 -6.66 -22.93
N GLY A 149 22.18 -7.16 -23.26
CA GLY A 149 22.85 -8.22 -22.48
C GLY A 149 22.00 -9.48 -22.27
N GLU A 150 22.42 -10.32 -21.33
CA GLU A 150 21.59 -11.39 -20.79
C GLU A 150 20.90 -10.91 -19.51
N TYR A 151 19.71 -11.44 -19.22
CA TYR A 151 19.02 -11.21 -17.95
C TYR A 151 18.88 -12.52 -17.17
N ASN A 152 18.92 -12.42 -15.85
CA ASN A 152 18.67 -13.56 -14.98
C ASN A 152 17.18 -13.67 -14.67
N LYS A 153 16.66 -14.90 -14.65
CA LYS A 153 15.28 -15.21 -14.21
C LYS A 153 15.34 -16.06 -12.94
N TYR A 154 14.90 -15.48 -11.83
CA TYR A 154 14.83 -16.12 -10.52
C TYR A 154 13.37 -16.33 -10.11
N LYS A 155 13.11 -17.40 -9.36
CA LYS A 155 11.81 -17.62 -8.72
C LYS A 155 11.61 -16.59 -7.60
N VAL A 156 10.46 -15.92 -7.61
CA VAL A 156 10.06 -15.00 -6.54
C VAL A 156 9.80 -15.80 -5.27
N ASP A 157 10.39 -15.38 -4.15
CA ASP A 157 10.20 -16.02 -2.85
C ASP A 157 9.10 -15.31 -2.06
N THR A 158 8.01 -16.03 -1.84
CA THR A 158 6.80 -15.58 -1.12
C THR A 158 6.55 -16.40 0.16
N ARG A 159 7.54 -17.20 0.60
CA ARG A 159 7.44 -18.11 1.75
C ARG A 159 7.30 -17.37 3.09
N HIS A 160 7.76 -16.13 3.18
CA HIS A 160 7.59 -15.31 4.39
C HIS A 160 6.14 -14.78 4.47
N PRO A 161 5.51 -14.73 5.67
CA PRO A 161 4.13 -14.27 5.83
C PRO A 161 3.94 -12.81 5.41
N PHE A 162 4.89 -11.93 5.74
CA PHE A 162 4.78 -10.48 5.51
C PHE A 162 5.66 -9.90 4.40
N ILE A 163 6.62 -10.66 3.86
CA ILE A 163 7.70 -10.11 3.01
C ILE A 163 7.77 -10.93 1.73
N LYS A 164 7.85 -10.26 0.58
CA LYS A 164 8.09 -10.85 -0.73
C LYS A 164 9.49 -10.45 -1.20
N LEU A 165 10.27 -11.44 -1.63
CA LEU A 165 11.61 -11.24 -2.18
C LEU A 165 11.62 -11.58 -3.67
N ASP A 166 11.86 -10.58 -4.51
CA ASP A 166 11.99 -10.68 -5.95
C ASP A 166 13.42 -10.28 -6.37
N ALA A 167 14.30 -11.28 -6.46
CA ALA A 167 15.69 -11.07 -6.84
C ALA A 167 15.87 -10.55 -8.28
N ASN A 168 14.84 -10.66 -9.15
CA ASN A 168 14.90 -10.16 -10.52
C ASN A 168 15.02 -8.63 -10.59
N LYS A 169 14.62 -7.93 -9.52
CA LYS A 169 14.69 -6.47 -9.40
C LYS A 169 15.90 -5.98 -8.61
N CYS A 170 16.72 -6.89 -8.09
CA CYS A 170 17.81 -6.53 -7.20
C CYS A 170 18.99 -5.97 -7.98
N ILE A 171 19.42 -4.75 -7.63
CA ILE A 171 20.66 -4.13 -8.14
C ILE A 171 21.88 -4.39 -7.24
N ARG A 172 21.76 -5.29 -6.24
CA ARG A 172 22.86 -5.70 -5.35
C ARG A 172 23.55 -4.54 -4.61
N CYS A 173 22.80 -3.48 -4.31
CA CYS A 173 23.34 -2.31 -3.60
C CYS A 173 23.75 -2.58 -2.15
N GLY A 174 23.45 -3.75 -1.58
CA GLY A 174 23.83 -4.12 -0.21
C GLY A 174 23.03 -3.44 0.91
N ARG A 175 22.19 -2.43 0.61
CA ARG A 175 21.43 -1.68 1.63
C ARG A 175 20.65 -2.58 2.59
N CYS A 176 19.91 -3.56 2.08
CA CYS A 176 19.16 -4.50 2.92
C CYS A 176 20.04 -5.43 3.77
N VAL A 177 21.21 -5.82 3.25
CA VAL A 177 22.18 -6.66 3.97
C VAL A 177 22.84 -5.85 5.09
N ASN A 178 23.29 -4.62 4.79
CA ASN A 178 23.92 -3.74 5.77
C ASN A 178 22.92 -3.32 6.85
N THR A 179 21.69 -2.94 6.51
CA THR A 179 20.66 -2.64 7.51
C THR A 179 20.37 -3.85 8.41
N CYS A 180 20.33 -5.05 7.86
CA CYS A 180 20.06 -6.25 8.65
C CYS A 180 21.23 -6.65 9.57
N SER A 181 22.47 -6.40 9.15
CA SER A 181 23.68 -6.80 9.89
C SER A 181 24.21 -5.70 10.81
N GLU A 182 24.33 -4.46 10.33
CA GLU A 182 24.98 -3.36 11.05
C GLU A 182 24.00 -2.59 11.94
N ILE A 183 22.78 -2.33 11.46
CA ILE A 183 21.78 -1.54 12.21
C ILE A 183 21.02 -2.43 13.19
N LEU A 184 20.53 -3.57 12.70
CA LEU A 184 19.69 -4.47 13.49
C LEU A 184 20.45 -5.59 14.21
N ASN A 185 21.71 -5.85 13.83
CA ASN A 185 22.51 -6.96 14.37
C ASN A 185 21.84 -8.35 14.28
N VAL A 186 21.09 -8.59 13.19
CA VAL A 186 20.35 -9.84 12.97
C VAL A 186 21.03 -10.74 11.94
N SER A 187 21.56 -10.13 10.86
CA SER A 187 22.26 -10.83 9.76
C SER A 187 21.45 -11.97 9.11
N ALA A 188 20.15 -11.76 8.89
CA ALA A 188 19.27 -12.73 8.23
C ALA A 188 19.42 -12.78 6.70
N LEU A 189 19.89 -11.68 6.09
CA LEU A 189 20.12 -11.55 4.65
C LEU A 189 21.60 -11.44 4.35
N GLY A 190 22.04 -12.06 3.26
CA GLY A 190 23.42 -11.96 2.78
C GLY A 190 23.51 -12.15 1.26
N PHE A 191 24.71 -11.89 0.73
CA PHE A 191 25.04 -12.21 -0.66
C PHE A 191 25.41 -13.69 -0.77
N VAL A 192 24.76 -14.38 -1.71
CA VAL A 192 25.01 -15.79 -2.02
C VAL A 192 25.52 -15.90 -3.45
N TYR A 193 26.44 -16.84 -3.68
CA TYR A 193 27.19 -17.03 -4.93
C TYR A 193 28.17 -15.87 -5.24
N ARG A 194 28.62 -15.75 -6.50
CA ARG A 194 29.63 -14.78 -6.93
C ARG A 194 29.38 -14.31 -8.38
N GLY A 195 29.77 -13.07 -8.68
CA GLY A 195 29.72 -12.52 -10.04
C GLY A 195 28.29 -12.32 -10.54
N PHE A 196 28.02 -12.63 -11.82
CA PHE A 196 26.67 -12.45 -12.39
C PHE A 196 25.59 -13.32 -11.74
N LYS A 197 25.97 -14.38 -11.02
CA LYS A 197 25.03 -15.25 -10.27
C LYS A 197 24.78 -14.80 -8.83
N GLU A 198 25.47 -13.76 -8.36
CA GLU A 198 25.30 -13.26 -7.00
C GLU A 198 23.86 -12.78 -6.76
N ILE A 199 23.26 -13.18 -5.64
CA ILE A 199 21.91 -12.75 -5.26
C ILE A 199 21.82 -12.54 -3.75
N VAL A 200 20.98 -11.59 -3.34
CA VAL A 200 20.64 -11.45 -1.93
C VAL A 200 19.64 -12.55 -1.56
N LYS A 201 20.00 -13.39 -0.60
CA LYS A 201 19.15 -14.49 -0.12
C LYS A 201 19.22 -14.60 1.41
N PRO A 202 18.20 -15.22 2.04
CA PRO A 202 18.27 -15.61 3.43
C PRO A 202 19.37 -16.66 3.68
N ALA A 203 19.85 -16.73 4.92
CA ALA A 203 20.85 -17.72 5.33
C ALA A 203 20.46 -19.16 4.95
N MET A 204 21.43 -19.93 4.43
CA MET A 204 21.25 -21.32 4.00
C MET A 204 20.13 -21.54 2.96
N GLU A 205 19.71 -20.50 2.22
CA GLU A 205 18.60 -20.54 1.25
C GLU A 205 17.23 -20.97 1.83
N LYS A 206 17.12 -20.97 3.16
CA LYS A 206 15.88 -21.25 3.89
C LYS A 206 14.83 -20.16 3.64
N ALA A 207 13.58 -20.43 4.03
CA ALA A 207 12.61 -19.35 4.03
C ALA A 207 13.04 -18.28 5.03
N LEU A 208 12.81 -17.00 4.72
CA LEU A 208 13.30 -15.91 5.57
C LEU A 208 12.82 -16.03 7.04
N HIS A 209 11.60 -16.54 7.27
CA HIS A 209 11.04 -16.73 8.62
C HIS A 209 11.64 -17.93 9.39
N GLU A 210 12.37 -18.82 8.70
CA GLU A 210 13.09 -19.96 9.30
C GLU A 210 14.55 -19.61 9.62
N THR A 211 14.95 -18.36 9.39
CA THR A 211 16.28 -17.82 9.71
C THR A 211 16.20 -16.91 10.93
N ASN A 212 17.29 -16.23 11.26
CA ASN A 212 17.34 -15.25 12.35
C ASN A 212 16.44 -14.01 12.14
N CYS A 213 15.71 -13.93 11.01
CA CYS A 213 14.84 -12.79 10.70
C CYS A 213 13.78 -12.56 11.78
N VAL A 214 13.82 -11.38 12.40
CA VAL A 214 12.82 -10.93 13.40
C VAL A 214 11.59 -10.27 12.78
N SER A 215 11.41 -10.37 11.45
CA SER A 215 10.28 -9.80 10.72
C SER A 215 10.04 -8.29 10.94
N CYS A 216 11.10 -7.51 11.13
CA CYS A 216 10.99 -6.06 11.38
C CYS A 216 10.60 -5.25 10.13
N GLY A 217 10.93 -5.75 8.93
CA GLY A 217 10.57 -5.10 7.65
C GLY A 217 11.44 -3.92 7.24
N ASN A 218 12.49 -3.54 8.01
CA ASN A 218 13.36 -2.41 7.65
C ASN A 218 14.11 -2.62 6.33
N CYS A 219 14.31 -3.87 5.89
CA CYS A 219 14.86 -4.19 4.58
C CYS A 219 13.95 -3.76 3.41
N ILE A 220 12.65 -3.57 3.63
CA ILE A 220 11.70 -3.04 2.66
C ILE A 220 11.95 -1.55 2.42
N ASP A 221 12.13 -0.77 3.48
CA ASP A 221 12.26 0.69 3.40
C ASP A 221 13.55 1.13 2.71
N VAL A 222 14.63 0.36 2.89
CA VAL A 222 15.92 0.66 2.27
C VAL A 222 16.05 0.11 0.85
N CYS A 223 15.09 -0.69 0.35
CA CYS A 223 15.16 -1.28 -0.97
C CYS A 223 14.76 -0.27 -2.07
N PRO A 224 15.69 0.18 -2.93
CA PRO A 224 15.39 1.25 -3.90
C PRO A 224 14.61 0.78 -5.14
N THR A 225 14.46 -0.53 -5.34
CA THR A 225 13.94 -1.14 -6.58
C THR A 225 12.72 -2.04 -6.39
N GLY A 226 12.29 -2.25 -5.15
CA GLY A 226 11.13 -3.10 -4.85
C GLY A 226 11.45 -4.57 -5.05
N SER A 227 12.73 -4.93 -4.93
CA SER A 227 13.17 -6.32 -4.82
C SER A 227 12.72 -6.93 -3.49
N ILE A 228 12.60 -6.12 -2.43
CA ILE A 228 12.04 -6.53 -1.15
C ILE A 228 10.83 -5.64 -0.89
N VAL A 229 9.65 -6.24 -0.80
CA VAL A 229 8.40 -5.51 -0.58
C VAL A 229 7.52 -6.22 0.42
N GLU A 230 6.62 -5.47 1.04
CA GLU A 230 5.58 -6.05 1.87
C GLU A 230 4.64 -6.92 1.04
N LYS A 231 4.32 -8.10 1.57
CA LYS A 231 3.30 -9.00 1.04
C LYS A 231 1.95 -8.53 1.56
N MET A 232 1.36 -7.58 0.83
CA MET A 232 0.02 -7.07 1.12
C MET A 232 -1.05 -8.16 0.94
N PRO A 233 -2.16 -8.11 1.69
CA PRO A 233 -3.30 -9.02 1.50
C PRO A 233 -4.06 -8.75 0.19
N PHE A 234 -3.78 -7.64 -0.49
CA PHE A 234 -4.41 -7.30 -1.76
C PHE A 234 -3.79 -8.10 -2.92
N ARG A 235 -4.65 -8.62 -3.81
CA ARG A 235 -4.21 -9.36 -5.01
C ARG A 235 -3.30 -8.53 -5.92
N ARG A 236 -3.48 -7.20 -5.94
CA ARG A 236 -2.62 -6.27 -6.68
C ARG A 236 -2.32 -5.03 -5.84
N ARG A 237 -1.04 -4.68 -5.72
CA ARG A 237 -0.61 -3.35 -5.32
C ARG A 237 -0.50 -2.52 -6.59
N GLY A 238 -1.45 -1.63 -6.80
CA GLY A 238 -1.32 -0.62 -7.85
C GLY A 238 -0.26 0.42 -7.45
N PRO A 239 0.32 1.13 -8.43
CA PRO A 239 1.05 2.36 -8.18
C PRO A 239 0.05 3.46 -7.79
N TRP A 240 -0.48 3.39 -6.57
CA TRP A 240 -1.42 4.39 -6.08
C TRP A 240 -0.65 5.58 -5.54
N LEU A 241 -1.08 6.80 -5.91
CA LEU A 241 -0.70 7.97 -5.13
C LEU A 241 -1.46 7.91 -3.81
N MET A 242 -0.73 7.63 -2.72
CA MET A 242 -1.23 7.51 -1.35
C MET A 242 -0.94 8.80 -0.58
N ASP A 243 -1.90 9.24 0.23
CA ASP A 243 -1.68 10.31 1.19
C ASP A 243 -0.82 9.81 2.35
N SER A 244 0.00 10.70 2.90
CA SER A 244 0.92 10.38 3.99
C SER A 244 0.49 11.09 5.26
N HIS A 245 0.19 10.33 6.30
CA HIS A 245 -0.22 10.86 7.60
C HIS A 245 0.78 10.42 8.67
N PHE A 246 1.31 11.38 9.41
CA PHE A 246 2.16 11.11 10.56
C PHE A 246 1.32 10.58 11.74
N SER A 247 1.84 9.58 12.45
CA SER A 247 1.22 9.04 13.66
C SER A 247 2.27 8.40 14.57
N VAL A 248 1.83 7.86 15.70
CA VAL A 248 2.66 7.18 16.70
C VAL A 248 2.19 5.73 16.86
N CYS A 249 3.14 4.80 16.93
CA CYS A 249 2.90 3.39 17.17
C CYS A 249 2.34 3.15 18.58
N ASN A 250 1.19 2.47 18.67
CA ASN A 250 0.46 2.20 19.93
C ASN A 250 0.70 0.78 20.51
N TYR A 251 1.78 0.11 20.11
CA TYR A 251 2.04 -1.28 20.53
C TYR A 251 2.91 -1.42 21.78
N CYS A 252 3.96 -0.61 21.93
CA CYS A 252 4.86 -0.63 23.08
C CYS A 252 5.15 0.79 23.55
N ALA A 253 5.78 0.91 24.72
CA ALA A 253 6.04 2.21 25.36
C ALA A 253 7.11 3.06 24.64
N VAL A 254 7.79 2.53 23.63
CA VAL A 254 8.79 3.29 22.85
C VAL A 254 8.13 4.45 22.10
N GLY A 255 6.89 4.27 21.62
CA GLY A 255 6.20 5.31 20.85
C GLY A 255 6.90 5.63 19.53
N CYS A 256 7.29 4.60 18.76
CA CYS A 256 7.91 4.79 17.45
C CYS A 256 7.04 5.68 16.55
N ASN A 257 7.65 6.66 15.89
CA ASN A 257 7.01 7.48 14.89
C ASN A 257 6.81 6.67 13.60
N ILE A 258 5.59 6.75 13.08
CA ILE A 258 5.16 6.02 11.89
C ILE A 258 4.54 6.97 10.88
N THR A 259 4.60 6.57 9.61
CA THR A 259 3.84 7.21 8.52
C THR A 259 2.81 6.21 8.00
N LEU A 260 1.53 6.60 8.06
CA LEU A 260 0.43 5.89 7.46
C LEU A 260 0.30 6.33 6.01
N LYS A 261 0.45 5.40 5.08
CA LYS A 261 0.18 5.60 3.65
C LYS A 261 -1.27 5.18 3.40
N VAL A 262 -2.15 6.12 3.09
CA VAL A 262 -3.61 5.90 3.00
C VAL A 262 -4.11 6.27 1.61
N LYS A 263 -4.95 5.42 1.01
CA LYS A 263 -5.71 5.75 -0.21
C LYS A 263 -7.20 5.74 0.03
N THR A 264 -7.66 4.72 0.75
CA THR A 264 -9.03 4.57 1.23
C THR A 264 -8.97 4.02 2.66
N PRO A 265 -10.08 4.04 3.41
CA PRO A 265 -10.14 3.45 4.75
C PRO A 265 -9.69 1.97 4.81
N ASP A 266 -9.84 1.24 3.70
CA ASP A 266 -9.50 -0.19 3.61
C ASP A 266 -8.21 -0.45 2.81
N LEU A 267 -7.58 0.59 2.26
CA LEU A 267 -6.32 0.51 1.52
C LEU A 267 -5.29 1.45 2.15
N PHE A 268 -4.58 0.91 3.13
CA PHE A 268 -3.49 1.62 3.79
C PHE A 268 -2.39 0.66 4.27
N PHE A 269 -1.20 1.22 4.53
CA PHE A 269 -0.09 0.50 5.15
C PHE A 269 0.80 1.45 5.96
N VAL A 270 1.69 0.89 6.76
CA VAL A 270 2.59 1.64 7.65
C VAL A 270 4.02 1.60 7.13
N THR A 271 4.69 2.75 7.17
CA THR A 271 6.15 2.86 7.01
C THR A 271 6.77 3.56 8.20
N GLY A 272 8.10 3.46 8.34
CA GLY A 272 8.83 4.33 9.25
C GLY A 272 8.61 5.81 8.92
N ALA A 273 8.57 6.66 9.95
CA ALA A 273 8.70 8.10 9.75
C ALA A 273 10.13 8.44 9.26
N PRO A 274 10.36 9.65 8.72
CA PRO A 274 11.71 10.07 8.31
C PRO A 274 12.75 9.92 9.45
N PRO A 275 14.00 9.51 9.15
CA PRO A 275 15.02 9.22 10.16
C PRO A 275 15.38 10.39 11.09
N GLU A 276 15.07 11.62 10.68
CA GLU A 276 15.29 12.83 11.46
C GLU A 276 14.38 12.90 12.71
N LEU A 277 13.33 12.09 12.76
CA LEU A 277 12.37 12.06 13.86
C LEU A 277 12.68 10.92 14.83
N GLY A 278 13.07 11.27 16.05
CA GLY A 278 13.15 10.33 17.18
C GLY A 278 11.75 9.94 17.69
N PRO A 279 11.59 8.76 18.31
CA PRO A 279 12.65 8.01 18.98
C PRO A 279 13.31 6.91 18.14
N ASN A 280 12.70 6.53 17.03
CA ASN A 280 13.05 5.31 16.29
C ASN A 280 13.78 5.54 14.98
N GLN A 281 14.09 6.79 14.59
CA GLN A 281 14.89 7.11 13.39
C GLN A 281 14.42 6.37 12.10
N GLY A 282 13.11 6.12 12.01
CA GLY A 282 12.49 5.40 10.89
C GLY A 282 12.49 3.88 11.00
N GLU A 283 13.20 3.27 11.96
CA GLU A 283 13.14 1.83 12.18
C GLU A 283 11.84 1.40 12.86
N LEU A 284 11.30 0.26 12.44
CA LEU A 284 10.12 -0.34 13.06
C LEU A 284 10.36 -1.81 13.43
N CYS A 285 9.63 -2.28 14.44
CA CYS A 285 9.52 -3.70 14.75
C CYS A 285 8.35 -4.34 13.97
N VAL A 286 8.23 -5.67 14.02
CA VAL A 286 7.15 -6.43 13.36
C VAL A 286 5.75 -5.89 13.70
N ARG A 287 5.52 -5.49 14.96
CA ARG A 287 4.22 -4.97 15.42
C ARG A 287 3.92 -3.60 14.83
N GLY A 288 4.88 -2.69 14.87
CA GLY A 288 4.71 -1.34 14.30
C GLY A 288 4.55 -1.37 12.79
N ARG A 289 5.27 -2.25 12.10
CA ARG A 289 5.26 -2.35 10.63
C ARG A 289 4.04 -3.09 10.08
N PHE A 290 3.77 -4.30 10.57
CA PHE A 290 2.78 -5.20 9.98
C PHE A 290 1.53 -5.35 10.85
N GLY A 291 1.56 -4.85 12.08
CA GLY A 291 0.46 -5.03 13.03
C GLY A 291 -0.85 -4.45 12.52
N TYR A 292 -0.84 -3.43 11.66
CA TYR A 292 -2.06 -2.82 11.13
C TYR A 292 -2.97 -3.79 10.35
N GLN A 293 -2.47 -4.95 9.91
CA GLN A 293 -3.24 -5.92 9.13
C GLN A 293 -4.48 -6.47 9.88
N HIS A 294 -4.49 -6.48 11.22
CA HIS A 294 -5.68 -6.87 12.00
C HIS A 294 -6.85 -5.89 11.86
N TYR A 295 -6.62 -4.65 11.39
CA TYR A 295 -7.72 -3.73 11.10
C TYR A 295 -8.44 -4.09 9.79
N LEU A 296 -7.84 -4.94 8.95
CA LEU A 296 -8.32 -5.33 7.62
C LEU A 296 -8.96 -6.72 7.59
N ASP A 297 -9.00 -7.44 8.72
CA ASP A 297 -9.48 -8.83 8.77
C ASP A 297 -11.01 -8.97 8.82
N GLY A 298 -11.73 -7.84 8.90
CA GLY A 298 -13.19 -7.81 8.99
C GLY A 298 -13.77 -8.20 10.36
N SER A 299 -12.94 -8.51 11.35
CA SER A 299 -13.37 -8.87 12.71
C SER A 299 -13.76 -7.68 13.59
N ARG A 300 -13.57 -6.45 13.07
CA ARG A 300 -13.85 -5.22 13.81
C ARG A 300 -15.34 -5.11 14.16
N LEU A 301 -15.64 -4.96 15.45
CA LEU A 301 -16.98 -4.60 15.91
C LEU A 301 -17.33 -3.18 15.47
N THR A 302 -18.38 -3.03 14.67
CA THR A 302 -18.86 -1.74 14.13
C THR A 302 -20.13 -1.24 14.80
N LYS A 303 -20.81 -2.09 15.59
CA LYS A 303 -22.05 -1.77 16.28
C LYS A 303 -22.03 -2.28 17.73
N PRO A 304 -22.74 -1.61 18.66
CA PRO A 304 -22.97 -2.13 20.00
C PRO A 304 -23.67 -3.49 20.00
N MET A 305 -23.36 -4.32 20.98
CA MET A 305 -23.94 -5.65 21.16
C MET A 305 -24.47 -5.80 22.59
N VAL A 306 -25.71 -6.27 22.75
CA VAL A 306 -26.34 -6.50 24.06
C VAL A 306 -26.72 -7.97 24.19
N ARG A 307 -26.48 -8.56 25.37
CA ARG A 307 -26.80 -9.97 25.61
C ARG A 307 -28.30 -10.16 25.90
N LYS A 308 -29.00 -10.90 25.05
CA LYS A 308 -30.42 -11.28 25.20
C LYS A 308 -30.53 -12.80 25.18
N LYS A 309 -31.17 -13.39 26.19
CA LYS A 309 -31.35 -14.85 26.33
C LYS A 309 -30.06 -15.67 26.18
N GLY A 310 -28.93 -15.12 26.61
CA GLY A 310 -27.62 -15.78 26.55
C GLY A 310 -26.77 -15.44 25.33
N GLU A 311 -27.33 -14.83 24.28
CA GLU A 311 -26.63 -14.52 23.04
C GLU A 311 -26.39 -13.02 22.86
N LEU A 312 -25.28 -12.64 22.24
CA LEU A 312 -24.98 -11.24 21.89
C LEU A 312 -25.71 -10.87 20.59
N VAL A 313 -26.52 -9.82 20.64
CA VAL A 313 -27.31 -9.34 19.50
C VAL A 313 -26.97 -7.87 19.24
N GLU A 314 -26.93 -7.47 17.97
CA GLU A 314 -26.76 -6.06 17.58
C GLU A 314 -27.83 -5.18 18.23
N ALA A 315 -27.42 -4.01 18.73
CA ALA A 315 -28.29 -3.07 19.43
C ALA A 315 -28.00 -1.62 19.01
N SER A 316 -28.97 -0.73 19.24
CA SER A 316 -28.73 0.71 19.13
C SER A 316 -27.86 1.21 20.29
N TRP A 317 -27.28 2.40 20.13
CA TRP A 317 -26.54 3.05 21.23
C TRP A 317 -27.44 3.32 22.44
N GLU A 318 -28.69 3.74 22.23
CA GLU A 318 -29.67 3.99 23.30
C GLU A 318 -29.95 2.70 24.09
N GLU A 319 -30.24 1.60 23.39
CA GLU A 319 -30.48 0.31 24.03
C GLU A 319 -29.25 -0.19 24.79
N ALA A 320 -28.05 -0.01 24.23
CA ALA A 320 -26.81 -0.38 24.90
C ALA A 320 -26.59 0.42 26.19
N PHE A 321 -26.83 1.74 26.17
CA PHE A 321 -26.70 2.59 27.35
C PHE A 321 -27.77 2.30 28.41
N ASP A 322 -29.00 2.01 28.01
CA ASP A 322 -30.06 1.62 28.95
C ASP A 322 -29.75 0.28 29.62
N ALA A 323 -29.21 -0.69 28.86
CA ALA A 323 -28.75 -1.96 29.40
C ALA A 323 -27.59 -1.79 30.39
N ILE A 324 -26.63 -0.91 30.08
CA ILE A 324 -25.52 -0.56 31.00
C ILE A 324 -26.08 0.05 32.28
N ARG A 325 -26.99 1.02 32.19
CA ARG A 325 -27.60 1.69 33.35
C ARG A 325 -28.34 0.70 34.24
N ALA A 326 -29.24 -0.10 33.68
CA ALA A 326 -30.00 -1.10 34.42
C ALA A 326 -29.09 -2.16 35.07
N GLY A 327 -27.98 -2.51 34.41
CA GLY A 327 -26.94 -3.37 34.98
C GLY A 327 -26.24 -2.75 36.18
N MET A 328 -25.84 -1.48 36.06
CA MET A 328 -25.14 -0.74 37.12
C MET A 328 -26.03 -0.49 38.34
N GLU A 329 -27.27 -0.03 38.15
CA GLU A 329 -28.23 0.23 39.23
C GLU A 329 -28.48 -1.02 40.09
N ARG A 330 -28.72 -2.16 39.43
CA ARG A 330 -28.90 -3.46 40.11
C ARG A 330 -27.69 -3.86 40.96
N ILE A 331 -26.47 -3.62 40.49
CA ILE A 331 -25.25 -3.92 41.25
C ILE A 331 -25.06 -2.94 42.39
N PHE A 332 -25.34 -1.65 42.18
CA PHE A 332 -25.26 -0.64 43.23
C PHE A 332 -26.23 -0.90 44.37
N GLU A 333 -27.46 -1.32 44.07
CA GLU A 333 -28.47 -1.66 45.08
C GLU A 333 -28.09 -2.92 45.87
N ALA A 334 -27.55 -3.94 45.20
CA ALA A 334 -27.24 -5.23 45.84
C ALA A 334 -25.91 -5.25 46.61
N HIS A 335 -24.88 -4.55 46.11
CA HIS A 335 -23.49 -4.70 46.57
C HIS A 335 -22.76 -3.39 46.82
N GLY A 336 -23.39 -2.24 46.57
CA GLY A 336 -22.76 -0.92 46.72
C GLY A 336 -21.81 -0.57 45.56
N ARG A 337 -21.35 0.68 45.55
CA ARG A 337 -20.56 1.25 44.43
C ARG A 337 -19.15 0.69 44.32
N ASP A 338 -18.53 0.32 45.43
CA ASP A 338 -17.18 -0.26 45.46
C ASP A 338 -17.12 -1.68 44.87
N SER A 339 -18.26 -2.31 44.59
CA SER A 339 -18.31 -3.60 43.88
C SER A 339 -18.05 -3.48 42.37
N VAL A 340 -17.95 -2.27 41.83
CA VAL A 340 -17.68 -2.01 40.40
C VAL A 340 -16.21 -1.74 40.17
N LEU A 341 -15.65 -2.41 39.16
CA LEU A 341 -14.30 -2.23 38.63
C LEU A 341 -14.36 -1.56 37.26
N VAL A 342 -13.57 -0.50 37.07
CA VAL A 342 -13.33 0.08 35.75
C VAL A 342 -11.96 -0.36 35.27
N SER A 343 -11.90 -1.07 34.15
CA SER A 343 -10.62 -1.41 33.50
C SER A 343 -10.41 -0.61 32.24
N ALA A 344 -9.24 0.02 32.11
CA ALA A 344 -8.83 0.75 30.92
C ALA A 344 -7.61 0.10 30.26
N SER A 345 -7.60 0.08 28.92
CA SER A 345 -6.48 -0.46 28.14
C SER A 345 -5.34 0.56 28.08
N PRO A 346 -4.07 0.14 28.21
CA PRO A 346 -2.93 1.04 28.06
C PRO A 346 -2.71 1.51 26.62
N LYS A 347 -3.48 0.96 25.65
CA LYS A 347 -3.47 1.40 24.24
C LYS A 347 -4.35 2.62 23.97
N LEU A 348 -5.15 3.03 24.95
CA LEU A 348 -5.98 4.25 24.86
C LEU A 348 -5.10 5.49 24.97
N THR A 349 -5.63 6.63 24.50
CA THR A 349 -4.93 7.91 24.66
C THR A 349 -4.95 8.40 26.10
N ASN A 350 -4.07 9.35 26.44
CA ASN A 350 -4.04 9.94 27.77
C ASN A 350 -5.36 10.63 28.14
N GLU A 351 -6.04 11.22 27.16
CA GLU A 351 -7.34 11.85 27.32
C GLU A 351 -8.43 10.82 27.64
N GLU A 352 -8.44 9.68 26.94
CA GLU A 352 -9.36 8.57 27.19
C GLU A 352 -9.12 7.94 28.56
N LEU A 353 -7.86 7.74 28.95
CA LEU A 353 -7.48 7.24 30.27
C LEU A 353 -7.91 8.21 31.38
N TYR A 354 -7.74 9.52 31.16
CA TYR A 354 -8.23 10.55 32.06
C TYR A 354 -9.76 10.51 32.20
N LEU A 355 -10.48 10.34 31.08
CA LEU A 355 -11.94 10.19 31.08
C LEU A 355 -12.39 8.91 31.80
N ALA A 356 -11.69 7.79 31.62
CA ALA A 356 -11.97 6.55 32.34
C ALA A 356 -11.78 6.73 33.86
N GLY A 357 -10.72 7.44 34.26
CA GLY A 357 -10.49 7.82 35.66
C GLY A 357 -11.58 8.72 36.23
N ARG A 358 -12.06 9.69 35.45
CA ARG A 358 -13.19 10.54 35.84
C ARG A 358 -14.49 9.76 35.91
N PHE A 359 -14.73 8.84 34.98
CA PHE A 359 -15.92 8.01 34.97
C PHE A 359 -15.97 7.12 36.23
N ALA A 360 -14.87 6.47 36.58
CA ALA A 360 -14.78 5.67 37.81
C ALA A 360 -15.02 6.51 39.08
N ARG A 361 -14.28 7.62 39.25
CA ARG A 361 -14.29 8.37 40.50
C ARG A 361 -15.46 9.33 40.64
N ALA A 362 -15.80 10.06 39.58
CA ALA A 362 -16.81 11.12 39.63
C ALA A 362 -18.22 10.62 39.26
N ALA A 363 -18.36 9.73 38.28
CA ALA A 363 -19.68 9.24 37.86
C ALA A 363 -20.13 8.03 38.70
N ILE A 364 -19.27 7.02 38.87
CA ILE A 364 -19.60 5.82 39.65
C ILE A 364 -19.39 6.07 41.14
N GLY A 365 -18.28 6.72 41.52
CA GLY A 365 -17.90 6.91 42.92
C GLY A 365 -17.05 5.77 43.48
N THR A 366 -16.31 5.06 42.63
CA THR A 366 -15.37 4.00 43.02
C THR A 366 -13.93 4.44 42.76
N ASN A 367 -13.00 3.99 43.61
CA ASN A 367 -11.57 4.11 43.35
C ASN A 367 -10.97 2.87 42.67
N ASN A 368 -11.80 1.84 42.41
CA ASN A 368 -11.38 0.61 41.76
C ASN A 368 -11.24 0.83 40.25
N ILE A 369 -10.11 1.42 39.86
CA ILE A 369 -9.68 1.56 38.48
C ILE A 369 -8.35 0.85 38.27
N VAL A 370 -8.28 -0.03 37.27
CA VAL A 370 -7.10 -0.84 36.98
C VAL A 370 -6.89 -0.97 35.47
N SER A 371 -5.80 -1.61 35.08
CA SER A 371 -5.68 -2.15 33.72
C SER A 371 -5.58 -3.66 33.80
N PHE A 372 -6.47 -4.38 33.09
CA PHE A 372 -6.35 -5.85 32.96
C PHE A 372 -5.04 -6.28 32.30
N HIS A 373 -4.35 -5.38 31.60
CA HIS A 373 -3.01 -5.66 31.08
C HIS A 373 -2.04 -6.10 32.18
N HIS A 374 -2.11 -5.49 33.36
CA HIS A 374 -1.28 -5.85 34.52
C HIS A 374 -1.76 -7.10 35.28
N LEU A 375 -3.02 -7.52 35.07
CA LEU A 375 -3.62 -8.65 35.79
C LEU A 375 -3.56 -9.96 35.00
N ALA A 376 -3.56 -9.88 33.67
CA ALA A 376 -3.53 -11.06 32.79
C ALA A 376 -2.11 -11.49 32.41
N THR A 377 -1.11 -10.63 32.61
CA THR A 377 0.29 -10.97 32.34
C THR A 377 1.01 -11.20 33.68
N GLU A 378 1.17 -12.46 34.09
CA GLU A 378 2.18 -12.87 35.09
C GLU A 378 3.63 -12.70 34.55
N ALA A 379 3.80 -12.07 33.39
CA ALA A 379 5.09 -11.86 32.76
C ALA A 379 5.82 -10.70 33.44
N ASP A 380 6.91 -11.05 34.12
CA ASP A 380 7.92 -10.13 34.60
C ASP A 380 8.36 -9.22 33.44
N TYR A 381 8.01 -7.93 33.51
CA TYR A 381 8.32 -6.94 32.47
C TYR A 381 9.82 -6.61 32.38
N HIS A 382 10.65 -7.24 33.22
CA HIS A 382 12.10 -7.13 33.20
C HIS A 382 12.79 -8.07 32.19
N ALA A 383 12.06 -8.93 31.46
CA ALA A 383 12.66 -9.87 30.50
C ALA A 383 13.21 -9.22 29.20
N LEU A 384 13.43 -7.90 29.18
CA LEU A 384 14.23 -7.22 28.15
C LEU A 384 15.58 -6.71 28.68
N ASP A 385 15.90 -6.96 29.95
CA ASP A 385 17.17 -6.60 30.60
C ASP A 385 18.03 -7.82 31.02
N ASP A 386 17.89 -8.98 30.35
CA ASP A 386 18.85 -10.10 30.44
C ASP A 386 19.33 -10.56 29.05
#